data_AF-A0A946UR41-F1
#
_entry.id   AF-A0A946UR41-F1
#
_cell.length_a   1.000
_cell.length_b   1.000
_cell.length_c   1.000
_cell.angle_alpha   90.00
_cell.angle_beta   90.00
_cell.angle_gamma   90.00
#
_symmetry.space_group_name_H-M   'P 1'
#
loop_
_entity.id
_entity.type
_entity.pdbx_description
1 polymer ?
#
loop_
_entity_poly.entity_id
_entity_poly.type
_entity_poly.pdbx_seq_one_letter_code
_entity_poly.pdbx_strand_id
1 'polypeptide(L)'
;MSKLTSILKQPLAALAFGALLLAGTANAAGPLNVSVDDNVLSADLQVAGGFSAKLTVTFEDVVGLSAQSLNISATAVDPTDGALLSRLGLSSGAIPTAFPMLVQIEPDPARGLSFAGTVNVELYTHDLEFVAASPLRLYSAPLGGAFTDVTSSHGAGSYRSGGTKGNFSEFMIVVETRTPLQASGDKLAALRTMLNGYSADMDADTYDELSGLLSAAESAFAANSLVAAVTYAETFADAVEDEGSAIPNVWGASHNLENVSGRLRAAAATLRFSLTLALNNS
;
A
#
# COMPACT_ATOMS: atom_id res chain seq x y z
N MET A 1 -47.94 -70.27 19.39
CA MET A 1 -46.72 -70.76 20.05
C MET A 1 -45.52 -70.32 19.19
N SER A 2 -44.32 -69.99 19.69
CA SER A 2 -43.86 -69.67 21.05
C SER A 2 -42.42 -69.11 20.96
N LYS A 3 -42.17 -67.92 21.51
CA LYS A 3 -40.86 -67.36 21.97
C LYS A 3 -39.74 -67.19 20.92
N LEU A 4 -39.20 -65.99 20.70
CA LEU A 4 -38.31 -65.16 21.56
C LEU A 4 -36.85 -65.63 21.64
N THR A 5 -35.98 -64.95 20.89
CA THR A 5 -34.64 -64.58 21.37
C THR A 5 -34.21 -63.27 20.69
N SER A 6 -33.67 -62.33 21.46
CA SER A 6 -33.27 -61.00 20.97
C SER A 6 -31.74 -60.87 21.02
N ILE A 7 -31.15 -60.12 20.09
CA ILE A 7 -29.89 -59.41 20.33
C ILE A 7 -30.08 -57.96 19.87
N LEU A 8 -29.86 -57.02 20.78
CA LEU A 8 -29.89 -55.58 20.51
C LEU A 8 -28.65 -55.13 19.72
N LYS A 9 -28.84 -54.14 18.85
CA LYS A 9 -27.84 -53.07 18.63
C LYS A 9 -28.57 -51.73 18.70
N GLN A 10 -28.02 -50.78 19.46
CA GLN A 10 -28.65 -49.48 19.70
C GLN A 10 -28.45 -48.52 18.51
N PRO A 11 -29.36 -47.55 18.31
CA PRO A 11 -29.17 -46.49 17.32
C PRO A 11 -28.15 -45.46 17.83
N LEU A 12 -27.17 -45.09 17.00
CA LEU A 12 -26.29 -43.96 17.26
C LEU A 12 -26.88 -42.71 16.59
N ALA A 13 -27.56 -41.87 17.37
CA ALA A 13 -28.10 -40.60 16.88
C ALA A 13 -26.99 -39.55 16.77
N ALA A 14 -26.57 -39.24 15.54
CA ALA A 14 -25.64 -38.15 15.28
C ALA A 14 -26.39 -36.81 15.17
N LEU A 15 -26.24 -35.94 16.18
CA LEU A 15 -26.66 -34.53 16.06
C LEU A 15 -25.69 -33.81 15.11
N ALA A 16 -26.14 -33.53 13.89
CA ALA A 16 -25.44 -32.63 12.98
C ALA A 16 -25.68 -31.17 13.42
N PHE A 17 -24.81 -30.66 14.29
CA PHE A 17 -24.83 -29.26 14.71
C PHE A 17 -24.27 -28.37 13.58
N GLY A 18 -25.13 -28.01 12.64
CA GLY A 18 -24.78 -27.15 11.51
C GLY A 18 -24.47 -25.72 11.98
N ALA A 19 -23.20 -25.43 12.20
CA ALA A 19 -22.73 -24.08 12.50
C ALA A 19 -22.90 -23.20 11.25
N LEU A 20 -23.98 -22.40 11.24
CA LEU A 20 -24.24 -21.45 10.16
C LEU A 20 -23.22 -20.30 10.27
N LEU A 21 -22.21 -20.32 9.42
CA LEU A 21 -21.27 -19.20 9.26
C LEU A 21 -22.01 -18.01 8.65
N LEU A 22 -22.48 -17.08 9.50
CA LEU A 22 -22.82 -15.74 9.05
C LEU A 22 -21.52 -15.04 8.65
N ALA A 23 -21.20 -15.07 7.36
CA ALA A 23 -20.25 -14.13 6.79
C ALA A 23 -20.80 -12.71 7.00
N GLY A 24 -20.20 -11.95 7.91
CA GLY A 24 -20.59 -10.56 8.15
C GLY A 24 -20.33 -9.74 6.89
N THR A 25 -21.38 -9.23 6.27
CA THR A 25 -21.26 -8.33 5.12
C THR A 25 -20.67 -7.00 5.61
N ALA A 26 -19.36 -6.82 5.42
CA ALA A 26 -18.73 -5.51 5.60
C ALA A 26 -19.42 -4.50 4.67
N ASN A 27 -20.09 -3.51 5.26
CA ASN A 27 -20.78 -2.49 4.49
C ASN A 27 -19.74 -1.50 3.94
N ALA A 28 -19.30 -1.74 2.70
CA ALA A 28 -18.51 -0.79 1.96
C ALA A 28 -19.32 0.49 1.72
N ALA A 29 -18.83 1.60 2.27
CA ALA A 29 -19.35 2.92 2.00
C ALA A 29 -18.70 3.47 0.73
N GLY A 30 -19.51 4.08 -0.15
CA GLY A 30 -18.98 4.97 -1.18
C GLY A 30 -18.56 6.31 -0.54
N PRO A 31 -17.71 7.10 -1.24
CA PRO A 31 -17.39 8.46 -0.81
C PRO A 31 -18.63 9.35 -0.75
N LEU A 32 -18.64 10.30 0.19
CA LEU A 32 -19.74 11.28 0.35
C LEU A 32 -19.77 12.30 -0.80
N ASN A 33 -18.60 12.60 -1.34
CA ASN A 33 -18.35 13.48 -2.48
C ASN A 33 -17.13 12.97 -3.26
N VAL A 34 -17.06 13.28 -4.56
CA VAL A 34 -15.84 13.12 -5.35
C VAL A 34 -15.70 14.35 -6.23
N SER A 35 -14.55 15.00 -6.19
CA SER A 35 -14.19 16.13 -7.03
C SER A 35 -12.89 15.87 -7.76
N VAL A 36 -12.81 16.27 -9.02
CA VAL A 36 -11.57 16.30 -9.80
C VAL A 36 -11.27 17.75 -10.15
N ASP A 37 -10.02 18.16 -9.94
CA ASP A 37 -9.48 19.46 -10.32
C ASP A 37 -8.09 19.23 -10.91
N ASP A 38 -7.93 19.52 -12.20
CA ASP A 38 -6.76 19.18 -13.02
C ASP A 38 -6.26 17.73 -12.82
N ASN A 39 -5.03 17.54 -12.33
CA ASN A 39 -4.40 16.24 -12.04
C ASN A 39 -4.72 15.68 -10.63
N VAL A 40 -5.67 16.27 -9.90
CA VAL A 40 -6.03 15.88 -8.52
C VAL A 40 -7.46 15.37 -8.43
N LEU A 41 -7.64 14.20 -7.79
CA LEU A 41 -8.93 13.76 -7.27
C LEU A 41 -8.96 13.93 -5.74
N SER A 42 -10.09 14.40 -5.20
CA SER A 42 -10.40 14.44 -3.77
C SER A 42 -11.72 13.74 -3.48
N ALA A 43 -11.80 13.03 -2.37
CA ALA A 43 -13.02 12.39 -1.88
C ALA A 43 -13.04 12.31 -0.35
N ASP A 44 -14.16 12.70 0.27
CA ASP A 44 -14.37 12.54 1.71
C ASP A 44 -15.05 11.18 1.98
N LEU A 45 -14.44 10.39 2.85
CA LEU A 45 -14.80 9.03 3.20
C LEU A 45 -15.38 9.00 4.62
N GLN A 46 -16.48 8.29 4.81
CA GLN A 46 -17.05 8.02 6.13
C GLN A 46 -17.56 6.59 6.20
N VAL A 47 -17.29 5.90 7.32
CA VAL A 47 -17.65 4.50 7.53
C VAL A 47 -18.40 4.27 8.84
N ALA A 48 -18.92 3.06 9.03
CA ALA A 48 -19.55 2.67 10.29
C ALA A 48 -18.58 2.85 11.49
N GLY A 49 -19.12 3.22 12.65
CA GLY A 49 -18.33 3.64 13.82
C GLY A 49 -18.05 5.15 13.86
N GLY A 50 -18.25 5.87 12.76
CA GLY A 50 -18.12 7.33 12.68
C GLY A 50 -16.78 7.83 12.13
N PHE A 51 -15.82 6.92 11.93
CA PHE A 51 -14.49 7.22 11.38
C PHE A 51 -14.59 7.93 10.03
N SER A 52 -13.72 8.92 9.83
CA SER A 52 -13.75 9.80 8.66
C SER A 52 -12.35 10.14 8.16
N ALA A 53 -12.21 10.25 6.85
CA ALA A 53 -10.96 10.68 6.23
C ALA A 53 -11.20 11.41 4.92
N LYS A 54 -10.35 12.38 4.60
CA LYS A 54 -10.21 12.87 3.23
C LYS A 54 -9.14 12.05 2.51
N LEU A 55 -9.51 11.45 1.39
CA LEU A 55 -8.61 10.91 0.38
C LEU A 55 -8.25 12.01 -0.62
N THR A 56 -6.96 12.16 -0.90
CA THR A 56 -6.46 12.96 -2.04
C THR A 56 -5.56 12.08 -2.90
N VAL A 57 -5.78 12.08 -4.21
CA VAL A 57 -4.96 11.35 -5.20
C VAL A 57 -4.45 12.36 -6.21
N THR A 58 -3.13 12.54 -6.28
CA THR A 58 -2.46 13.47 -7.19
C THR A 58 -1.62 12.67 -8.17
N PHE A 59 -1.82 12.89 -9.47
CA PHE A 59 -1.04 12.29 -10.54
C PHE A 59 0.01 13.26 -11.06
N GLU A 60 1.13 12.74 -11.55
CA GLU A 60 2.18 13.54 -12.17
C GLU A 60 1.76 14.05 -13.56
N ASP A 61 1.38 13.13 -14.45
CA ASP A 61 0.70 13.39 -15.74
C ASP A 61 -0.43 12.36 -15.91
N VAL A 62 -1.65 12.79 -16.28
CA VAL A 62 -2.84 11.92 -16.30
C VAL A 62 -3.82 12.23 -17.42
N VAL A 63 -4.33 11.17 -18.05
CA VAL A 63 -5.35 11.21 -19.09
C VAL A 63 -6.55 10.38 -18.64
N GLY A 64 -7.77 10.88 -18.85
CA GLY A 64 -9.01 10.18 -18.52
C GLY A 64 -9.48 10.29 -17.05
N LEU A 65 -8.81 11.12 -16.23
CA LEU A 65 -9.23 11.35 -14.84
C LEU A 65 -10.62 11.97 -14.76
N SER A 66 -11.50 11.34 -13.98
CA SER A 66 -12.85 11.83 -13.69
C SER A 66 -13.38 11.21 -12.40
N ALA A 67 -14.45 11.77 -11.85
CA ALA A 67 -15.14 11.18 -10.69
C ALA A 67 -15.82 9.81 -10.99
N GLN A 68 -15.66 9.26 -12.19
CA GLN A 68 -16.09 7.91 -12.57
C GLN A 68 -14.93 7.04 -13.11
N SER A 69 -13.70 7.55 -13.21
CA SER A 69 -12.54 6.75 -13.64
C SER A 69 -11.94 5.91 -12.51
N LEU A 70 -12.22 6.26 -11.25
CA LEU A 70 -11.85 5.51 -10.07
C LEU A 70 -13.11 5.15 -9.27
N ASN A 71 -13.35 3.85 -9.09
CA ASN A 71 -14.26 3.31 -8.10
C ASN A 71 -13.55 3.38 -6.75
N ILE A 72 -14.02 4.27 -5.88
CA ILE A 72 -13.49 4.47 -4.52
C ILE A 72 -14.50 3.91 -3.54
N SER A 73 -14.03 3.15 -2.56
CA SER A 73 -14.85 2.72 -1.41
C SER A 73 -14.02 2.65 -0.13
N ALA A 74 -14.71 2.70 1.00
CA ALA A 74 -14.10 2.55 2.32
C ALA A 74 -14.91 1.57 3.19
N THR A 75 -14.21 0.76 3.97
CA THR A 75 -14.80 -0.15 4.96
C THR A 75 -14.21 0.10 6.34
N ALA A 76 -15.04 0.05 7.37
CA ALA A 76 -14.56 -0.16 8.73
C ALA A 76 -14.20 -1.65 8.88
N VAL A 77 -13.00 -1.95 9.33
CA VAL A 77 -12.49 -3.31 9.55
C VAL A 77 -12.41 -3.66 11.04
N ASP A 78 -12.36 -4.94 11.37
CA ASP A 78 -12.04 -5.38 12.73
C ASP A 78 -10.51 -5.29 12.93
N PRO A 79 -10.00 -4.52 13.91
CA PRO A 79 -8.56 -4.45 14.20
C PRO A 79 -7.92 -5.80 14.58
N THR A 80 -8.73 -6.81 14.90
CA THR A 80 -8.34 -8.15 15.34
C THR A 80 -8.61 -9.23 14.29
N ASP A 81 -9.07 -8.89 13.09
CA ASP A 81 -9.26 -9.87 12.01
C ASP A 81 -7.93 -10.54 11.63
N GLY A 82 -7.81 -11.83 11.96
CA GLY A 82 -6.64 -12.64 11.64
C GLY A 82 -6.38 -12.77 10.13
N ALA A 83 -7.39 -12.64 9.28
CA ALA A 83 -7.18 -12.65 7.82
C ALA A 83 -6.48 -11.35 7.39
N LEU A 84 -7.02 -10.18 7.72
CA LEU A 84 -6.39 -8.89 7.41
C LEU A 84 -5.02 -8.71 8.10
N LEU A 85 -4.86 -9.13 9.35
CA LEU A 85 -3.57 -9.10 10.04
C LEU A 85 -2.54 -10.03 9.36
N SER A 86 -2.94 -11.20 8.85
CA SER A 86 -2.02 -12.06 8.08
C SER A 86 -1.54 -11.40 6.78
N ARG A 87 -2.38 -10.58 6.14
CA ARG A 87 -2.03 -9.80 4.95
C ARG A 87 -1.04 -8.67 5.23
N LEU A 88 -0.94 -8.18 6.47
CA LEU A 88 0.11 -7.22 6.83
C LEU A 88 1.51 -7.84 6.80
N GLY A 89 1.64 -9.18 6.81
CA GLY A 89 2.92 -9.90 6.76
C GLY A 89 3.81 -9.74 8.02
N LEU A 90 3.43 -8.85 8.94
CA LEU A 90 4.18 -8.52 10.15
C LEU A 90 3.78 -9.42 11.31
N SER A 91 4.79 -9.98 12.00
CA SER A 91 4.64 -10.57 13.33
C SER A 91 4.37 -9.55 14.45
N SER A 92 4.18 -8.27 14.11
CA SER A 92 4.16 -7.16 15.07
C SER A 92 3.40 -5.90 14.60
N GLY A 93 2.77 -5.90 13.42
CA GLY A 93 1.97 -4.76 12.94
C GLY A 93 0.57 -4.76 13.53
N ALA A 94 -0.03 -3.59 13.75
CA ALA A 94 -1.38 -3.47 14.29
C ALA A 94 -2.23 -2.41 13.57
N ILE A 95 -3.54 -2.65 13.48
CA ILE A 95 -4.51 -1.70 12.96
C ILE A 95 -4.89 -0.72 14.08
N PRO A 96 -4.82 0.62 13.89
CA PRO A 96 -5.22 1.59 14.90
C PRO A 96 -6.70 1.46 15.24
N THR A 97 -7.04 1.13 16.50
CA THR A 97 -8.43 1.01 16.96
C THR A 97 -9.22 2.34 16.89
N ALA A 98 -8.51 3.47 16.84
CA ALA A 98 -9.06 4.81 16.64
C ALA A 98 -9.37 5.13 15.16
N PHE A 99 -8.80 4.39 14.19
CA PHE A 99 -9.05 4.57 12.77
C PHE A 99 -8.85 3.26 11.99
N PRO A 100 -9.76 2.28 12.14
CA PRO A 100 -9.69 1.01 11.45
C PRO A 100 -10.39 1.10 10.08
N MET A 101 -9.86 1.94 9.18
CA MET A 101 -10.40 2.14 7.83
C MET A 101 -9.51 1.48 6.78
N LEU A 102 -10.11 0.59 5.98
CA LEU A 102 -9.55 0.06 4.74
C LEU A 102 -10.20 0.80 3.57
N VAL A 103 -9.37 1.44 2.73
CA VAL A 103 -9.77 2.20 1.54
C VAL A 103 -9.36 1.43 0.30
N GLN A 104 -10.28 1.27 -0.65
CA GLN A 104 -10.08 0.53 -1.89
C GLN A 104 -10.30 1.47 -3.08
N ILE A 105 -9.28 1.59 -3.93
CA ILE A 105 -9.29 2.44 -5.13
C ILE A 105 -9.07 1.54 -6.35
N GLU A 106 -10.06 1.45 -7.22
CA GLU A 106 -10.08 0.55 -8.37
C GLU A 106 -10.41 1.30 -9.66
N PRO A 107 -9.54 1.28 -10.68
CA PRO A 107 -9.79 2.00 -11.91
C PRO A 107 -10.88 1.31 -12.75
N ASP A 108 -11.77 2.08 -13.38
CA ASP A 108 -12.71 1.54 -14.37
C ASP A 108 -11.98 1.38 -15.73
N PRO A 109 -11.70 0.14 -16.20
CA PRO A 109 -10.96 -0.09 -17.45
C PRO A 109 -11.69 0.46 -18.68
N ALA A 110 -13.01 0.68 -18.60
CA ALA A 110 -13.79 1.26 -19.69
C ALA A 110 -13.68 2.80 -19.80
N ARG A 111 -12.98 3.48 -18.88
CA ARG A 111 -12.83 4.94 -18.86
C ARG A 111 -11.54 5.46 -19.50
N GLY A 112 -10.63 4.57 -19.87
CA GLY A 112 -9.36 4.98 -20.50
C GLY A 112 -8.44 5.78 -19.58
N LEU A 113 -8.51 5.56 -18.26
CA LEU A 113 -7.58 6.17 -17.32
C LEU A 113 -6.15 5.64 -17.56
N SER A 114 -5.21 6.56 -17.76
CA SER A 114 -3.78 6.27 -17.83
C SER A 114 -2.99 7.42 -17.24
N PHE A 115 -1.84 7.13 -16.63
CA PHE A 115 -0.95 8.16 -16.09
C PHE A 115 0.51 7.84 -16.38
N ALA A 116 1.32 8.88 -16.53
CA ALA A 116 2.78 8.76 -16.58
C ALA A 116 3.40 9.25 -15.27
N GLY A 117 4.66 8.87 -15.01
CA GLY A 117 5.36 9.25 -13.78
C GLY A 117 4.74 8.61 -12.54
N THR A 118 4.61 9.34 -11.44
CA THR A 118 4.10 8.82 -10.17
C THR A 118 2.63 9.19 -9.89
N VAL A 119 1.98 8.41 -9.02
CA VAL A 119 0.75 8.84 -8.34
C VAL A 119 0.98 8.88 -6.83
N ASN A 120 0.64 9.98 -6.18
CA ASN A 120 0.67 10.16 -4.73
C ASN A 120 -0.73 10.03 -4.15
N VAL A 121 -0.89 9.16 -3.14
CA VAL A 121 -2.14 8.94 -2.41
C VAL A 121 -1.96 9.44 -0.98
N GLU A 122 -2.67 10.49 -0.59
CA GLU A 122 -2.73 10.98 0.81
C GLU A 122 -4.05 10.57 1.46
N LEU A 123 -3.95 10.00 2.67
CA LEU A 123 -5.07 9.90 3.61
C LEU A 123 -4.87 10.92 4.74
N TYR A 124 -5.89 11.76 4.95
CA TYR A 124 -5.99 12.70 6.06
C TYR A 124 -7.15 12.32 6.98
N THR A 125 -6.93 12.20 8.29
CA THR A 125 -8.01 11.97 9.26
C THR A 125 -7.83 12.81 10.53
N HIS A 126 -8.96 13.25 11.10
CA HIS A 126 -9.02 13.86 12.42
C HIS A 126 -9.05 12.83 13.57
N ASP A 127 -9.29 11.55 13.26
CA ASP A 127 -9.39 10.47 14.25
C ASP A 127 -8.01 10.00 14.79
N LEU A 128 -6.92 10.47 14.16
CA LEU A 128 -5.54 10.23 14.57
C LEU A 128 -4.77 11.56 14.71
N GLU A 129 -4.00 11.69 15.80
CA GLU A 129 -3.10 12.81 16.05
C GLU A 129 -1.68 12.53 15.51
N PHE A 130 -1.05 13.51 14.85
CA PHE A 130 0.37 13.43 14.55
C PHE A 130 1.21 13.77 15.78
N VAL A 131 1.92 12.77 16.29
CA VAL A 131 2.98 12.93 17.29
C VAL A 131 4.34 12.74 16.62
N ALA A 132 5.36 13.50 17.06
CA ALA A 132 6.73 13.26 16.62
C ALA A 132 7.16 11.81 16.93
N ALA A 133 7.88 11.17 15.99
CA ALA A 133 8.18 9.73 16.01
C ALA A 133 6.95 8.79 16.04
N SER A 134 5.79 9.24 15.55
CA SER A 134 4.60 8.37 15.42
C SER A 134 4.90 7.09 14.62
N PRO A 135 4.45 5.91 15.09
CA PRO A 135 4.58 4.64 14.37
C PRO A 135 3.60 4.49 13.21
N LEU A 136 2.65 5.41 13.02
CA LEU A 136 1.64 5.31 11.98
C LEU A 136 2.26 5.44 10.57
N ARG A 137 1.93 4.51 9.67
CA ARG A 137 2.36 4.45 8.27
C ARG A 137 1.19 4.19 7.33
N LEU A 138 1.27 4.69 6.10
CA LEU A 138 0.36 4.28 5.02
C LEU A 138 0.87 2.97 4.40
N TYR A 139 0.07 1.92 4.55
CA TYR A 139 0.29 0.61 3.95
C TYR A 139 -0.61 0.45 2.73
N SER A 140 -0.14 -0.27 1.71
CA SER A 140 -0.92 -0.57 0.49
C SER A 140 -0.71 -1.99 0.00
N ALA A 141 -1.75 -2.60 -0.58
CA ALA A 141 -1.75 -3.95 -1.15
C ALA A 141 -2.46 -4.01 -2.52
N PRO A 142 -2.05 -4.90 -3.44
CA PRO A 142 -2.95 -5.39 -4.49
C PRO A 142 -4.21 -6.00 -3.86
N LEU A 143 -5.35 -6.02 -4.59
CA LEU A 143 -6.63 -6.53 -4.08
C LEU A 143 -6.49 -7.93 -3.45
N GLY A 144 -6.76 -8.05 -2.15
CA GLY A 144 -6.62 -9.29 -1.37
C GLY A 144 -5.17 -9.75 -1.10
N GLY A 145 -4.16 -9.06 -1.67
CA GLY A 145 -2.74 -9.38 -1.53
C GLY A 145 -2.11 -8.92 -0.22
N ALA A 146 -0.81 -9.16 -0.06
CA ALA A 146 -0.04 -8.67 1.08
C ALA A 146 0.15 -7.15 1.01
N PHE A 147 0.15 -6.48 2.17
CA PHE A 147 0.43 -5.05 2.29
C PHE A 147 1.94 -4.79 2.44
N THR A 148 2.37 -3.65 1.91
CA THR A 148 3.70 -3.07 2.12
C THR A 148 3.58 -1.61 2.58
N ASP A 149 4.51 -1.16 3.43
CA ASP A 149 4.67 0.27 3.73
C ASP A 149 5.01 1.05 2.45
N VAL A 150 4.14 1.98 2.06
CA VAL A 150 4.33 2.89 0.93
C VAL A 150 4.59 4.33 1.36
N THR A 151 4.70 4.59 2.67
CA THR A 151 4.82 5.95 3.22
C THR A 151 6.01 6.69 2.61
N SER A 152 5.75 7.79 1.93
CA SER A 152 6.76 8.74 1.44
C SER A 152 6.68 10.09 2.15
N SER A 153 5.58 10.40 2.84
CA SER A 153 5.41 11.61 3.66
C SER A 153 4.52 11.42 4.88
N HIS A 154 4.68 12.33 5.86
CA HIS A 154 3.72 12.52 6.96
C HIS A 154 3.57 14.00 7.32
N GLY A 155 2.36 14.43 7.69
CA GLY A 155 2.05 15.84 8.00
C GLY A 155 1.68 16.08 9.47
N ALA A 156 2.09 17.22 10.00
CA ALA A 156 1.77 17.63 11.37
C ALA A 156 0.33 18.17 11.54
N GLY A 157 -0.21 18.04 12.76
CA GLY A 157 -1.60 18.33 13.11
C GLY A 157 -2.43 17.06 13.23
N SER A 158 -3.65 17.07 12.71
CA SER A 158 -4.39 15.83 12.42
C SER A 158 -3.66 15.03 11.33
N TYR A 159 -3.61 13.71 11.49
CA TYR A 159 -2.65 12.85 10.80
C TYR A 159 -2.85 12.85 9.28
N ARG A 160 -1.76 13.11 8.55
CA ARG A 160 -1.63 12.89 7.11
C ARG A 160 -0.52 11.89 6.84
N SER A 161 -0.75 10.99 5.90
CA SER A 161 0.31 10.19 5.30
C SER A 161 0.10 10.06 3.80
N GLY A 162 1.13 10.44 3.05
CA GLY A 162 1.23 10.24 1.61
C GLY A 162 2.04 8.99 1.28
N GLY A 163 1.62 8.29 0.23
CA GLY A 163 2.36 7.17 -0.35
C GLY A 163 2.38 7.23 -1.86
N THR A 164 3.56 7.06 -2.44
CA THR A 164 3.81 7.14 -3.88
C THR A 164 3.67 5.75 -4.50
N LYS A 165 3.05 5.63 -5.69
CA LYS A 165 2.79 4.35 -6.38
C LYS A 165 2.86 4.48 -7.91
N GLY A 166 2.87 3.30 -8.56
CA GLY A 166 2.66 3.10 -10.00
C GLY A 166 1.58 2.05 -10.32
N ASN A 167 0.62 1.84 -9.41
CA ASN A 167 -0.59 1.01 -9.60
C ASN A 167 -1.66 1.29 -8.52
N PHE A 168 -2.89 0.84 -8.78
CA PHE A 168 -4.04 0.93 -7.88
C PHE A 168 -4.20 -0.31 -6.96
N SER A 169 -4.99 -0.16 -5.89
CA SER A 169 -4.79 -0.95 -4.67
C SER A 169 -5.76 -0.65 -3.53
N GLU A 170 -5.73 -1.51 -2.51
CA GLU A 170 -6.12 -1.19 -1.14
C GLU A 170 -5.08 -0.31 -0.43
N PHE A 171 -5.54 0.45 0.56
CA PHE A 171 -4.78 1.36 1.42
C PHE A 171 -5.32 1.33 2.85
N MET A 172 -4.44 1.35 3.84
CA MET A 172 -4.80 1.37 5.27
C MET A 172 -3.69 2.06 6.08
N ILE A 173 -4.06 2.76 7.16
CA ILE A 173 -3.08 3.28 8.12
C ILE A 173 -2.77 2.19 9.16
N VAL A 174 -1.49 1.91 9.37
CA VAL A 174 -1.00 0.78 10.19
C VAL A 174 0.02 1.29 11.21
N VAL A 175 0.03 0.70 12.41
CA VAL A 175 1.10 0.86 13.40
C VAL A 175 2.31 0.02 12.98
N GLU A 176 3.34 0.68 12.50
CA GLU A 176 4.66 0.08 12.22
C GLU A 176 5.42 -0.16 13.52
N THR A 177 6.17 -1.26 13.57
CA THR A 177 6.93 -1.69 14.75
C THR A 177 8.37 -2.09 14.44
N ARG A 178 8.74 -2.21 13.16
CA ARG A 178 10.14 -2.22 12.74
C ARG A 178 10.77 -0.86 13.08
N THR A 179 12.02 -0.87 13.55
CA THR A 179 12.79 0.38 13.66
C THR A 179 12.97 1.02 12.28
N PRO A 180 13.14 2.35 12.18
CA PRO A 180 13.41 3.01 10.90
C PRO A 180 14.61 2.41 10.14
N LEU A 181 15.62 1.93 10.87
CA LEU A 181 16.79 1.25 10.30
C LEU A 181 16.40 -0.11 9.66
N GLN A 182 15.62 -0.94 10.37
CA GLN A 182 15.10 -2.21 9.79
C GLN A 182 14.23 -1.95 8.57
N ALA A 183 13.28 -1.02 8.65
CA ALA A 183 12.42 -0.67 7.52
C ALA A 183 13.21 -0.13 6.31
N SER A 184 14.33 0.56 6.54
CA SER A 184 15.24 1.00 5.47
C SER A 184 15.97 -0.17 4.80
N GLY A 185 16.47 -1.12 5.58
CA GLY A 185 17.11 -2.34 5.06
C GLY A 185 16.16 -3.20 4.24
N ASP A 186 14.93 -3.41 4.74
CA ASP A 186 13.87 -4.12 4.01
C ASP A 186 13.54 -3.43 2.69
N LYS A 187 13.47 -2.09 2.67
CA LYS A 187 13.17 -1.30 1.46
C LYS A 187 14.31 -1.27 0.45
N LEU A 188 15.57 -1.27 0.89
CA LEU A 188 16.73 -1.46 0.00
C LEU A 188 16.65 -2.82 -0.71
N ALA A 189 16.42 -3.90 0.04
CA ALA A 189 16.28 -5.25 -0.52
C ALA A 189 15.06 -5.38 -1.47
N ALA A 190 13.95 -4.73 -1.15
CA ALA A 190 12.77 -4.67 -2.02
C ALA A 190 13.04 -3.89 -3.32
N LEU A 191 13.68 -2.71 -3.24
CA LEU A 191 14.06 -1.92 -4.41
C LEU A 191 15.07 -2.66 -5.30
N ARG A 192 16.04 -3.36 -4.72
CA ARG A 192 16.98 -4.23 -5.45
C ARG A 192 16.27 -5.37 -6.17
N THR A 193 15.33 -6.02 -5.50
CA THR A 193 14.51 -7.08 -6.10
C THR A 193 13.65 -6.55 -7.25
N MET A 194 13.11 -5.33 -7.11
CA MET A 194 12.32 -4.66 -8.15
C MET A 194 13.16 -4.28 -9.37
N LEU A 195 14.32 -3.64 -9.18
CA LEU A 195 15.24 -3.27 -10.26
C LEU A 195 15.70 -4.50 -11.04
N ASN A 196 16.15 -5.55 -10.34
CA ASN A 196 16.56 -6.81 -10.97
C ASN A 196 15.40 -7.46 -11.77
N GLY A 197 14.16 -7.33 -11.28
CA GLY A 197 12.96 -7.85 -11.94
C GLY A 197 12.61 -7.14 -13.25
N TYR A 198 12.92 -5.84 -13.36
CA TYR A 198 12.69 -5.01 -14.56
C TYR A 198 13.92 -4.89 -15.48
N SER A 199 14.95 -5.71 -15.27
CA SER A 199 16.18 -5.74 -16.10
C SER A 199 15.98 -6.09 -17.57
N ALA A 200 14.79 -6.57 -17.96
CA ALA A 200 14.40 -6.82 -19.35
C ALA A 200 13.57 -5.69 -19.99
N ASP A 201 13.16 -4.70 -19.19
CA ASP A 201 12.29 -3.59 -19.58
C ASP A 201 13.07 -2.27 -19.77
N MET A 202 14.39 -2.31 -19.67
CA MET A 202 15.34 -1.21 -19.88
C MET A 202 16.57 -1.73 -20.63
N ASP A 203 17.40 -0.84 -21.18
CA ASP A 203 18.67 -1.27 -21.77
C ASP A 203 19.78 -1.48 -20.73
N ALA A 204 20.92 -1.99 -21.19
CA ALA A 204 22.02 -2.41 -20.32
C ALA A 204 22.76 -1.24 -19.66
N ASP A 205 22.86 -0.09 -20.33
CA ASP A 205 23.59 1.06 -19.80
C ASP A 205 22.75 1.71 -18.67
N THR A 206 21.44 1.90 -18.90
CA THR A 206 20.45 2.30 -17.88
C THR A 206 20.46 1.34 -16.68
N TYR A 207 20.42 0.03 -16.93
CA TYR A 207 20.40 -0.95 -15.84
C TYR A 207 21.68 -0.92 -14.99
N ASP A 208 22.86 -0.83 -15.61
CA ASP A 208 24.14 -0.80 -14.89
C ASP A 208 24.33 0.51 -14.11
N GLU A 209 23.85 1.66 -14.60
CA GLU A 209 23.83 2.92 -13.83
C GLU A 209 22.93 2.82 -12.60
N LEU A 210 21.66 2.44 -12.78
CA LEU A 210 20.70 2.29 -11.68
C LEU A 210 21.15 1.24 -10.66
N SER A 211 21.74 0.14 -11.13
CA SER A 211 22.33 -0.90 -10.28
C SER A 211 23.55 -0.39 -9.52
N GLY A 212 24.37 0.47 -10.13
CA GLY A 212 25.50 1.15 -9.51
C GLY A 212 25.08 2.11 -8.39
N LEU A 213 24.10 2.98 -8.66
CA LEU A 213 23.54 3.92 -7.68
C LEU A 213 22.94 3.18 -6.47
N LEU A 214 22.17 2.12 -6.72
CA LEU A 214 21.60 1.30 -5.64
C LEU A 214 22.69 0.55 -4.85
N SER A 215 23.75 0.06 -5.50
CA SER A 215 24.90 -0.55 -4.82
C SER A 215 25.63 0.44 -3.91
N ALA A 216 25.68 1.71 -4.29
CA ALA A 216 26.23 2.78 -3.46
C ALA A 216 25.33 3.09 -2.25
N ALA A 217 24.00 3.11 -2.43
CA ALA A 217 23.03 3.26 -1.34
C ALA A 217 23.13 2.10 -0.32
N GLU A 218 23.17 0.86 -0.79
CA GLU A 218 23.37 -0.35 0.03
C GLU A 218 24.69 -0.30 0.81
N SER A 219 25.78 0.11 0.15
CA SER A 219 27.11 0.25 0.77
C SER A 219 27.16 1.36 1.82
N ALA A 220 26.54 2.51 1.54
CA ALA A 220 26.43 3.62 2.48
C ALA A 220 25.59 3.24 3.72
N PHE A 221 24.48 2.52 3.51
CA PHE A 221 23.64 2.00 4.59
C PHE A 221 24.39 0.98 5.46
N ALA A 222 25.10 0.03 4.85
CA ALA A 222 25.93 -0.95 5.57
C ALA A 222 27.07 -0.29 6.37
N ALA A 223 27.58 0.86 5.93
CA ALA A 223 28.54 1.69 6.65
C ALA A 223 27.91 2.63 7.70
N ASN A 224 26.60 2.55 7.94
CA ASN A 224 25.80 3.46 8.77
C ASN A 224 25.92 4.95 8.36
N SER A 225 26.26 5.23 7.10
CA SER A 225 26.36 6.58 6.54
C SER A 225 25.00 7.00 5.96
N LEU A 226 24.02 7.18 6.86
CA LEU A 226 22.62 7.39 6.49
C LEU A 226 22.39 8.61 5.60
N VAL A 227 23.18 9.68 5.76
CA VAL A 227 23.15 10.86 4.88
C VAL A 227 23.51 10.48 3.43
N ALA A 228 24.58 9.71 3.23
CA ALA A 228 24.97 9.25 1.89
C ALA A 228 23.96 8.25 1.32
N ALA A 229 23.37 7.39 2.15
CA ALA A 229 22.31 6.48 1.72
C ALA A 229 21.04 7.24 1.26
N VAL A 230 20.68 8.35 1.93
CA VAL A 230 19.61 9.26 1.47
C VAL A 230 19.98 9.85 0.11
N THR A 231 21.17 10.43 -0.04
CA THR A 231 21.59 11.05 -1.31
C THR A 231 21.62 10.05 -2.47
N TYR A 232 22.11 8.82 -2.28
CA TYR A 232 22.08 7.81 -3.34
C TYR A 232 20.66 7.32 -3.67
N ALA A 233 19.74 7.28 -2.70
CA ALA A 233 18.33 6.98 -2.96
C ALA A 233 17.61 8.14 -3.70
N GLU A 234 18.06 9.38 -3.52
CA GLU A 234 17.61 10.55 -4.29
C GLU A 234 18.15 10.51 -5.72
N THR A 235 19.47 10.41 -5.91
CA THR A 235 20.08 10.32 -7.25
C THR A 235 19.56 9.11 -8.05
N PHE A 236 19.23 7.99 -7.40
CA PHE A 236 18.54 6.88 -8.05
C PHE A 236 17.13 7.26 -8.56
N ALA A 237 16.35 8.00 -7.77
CA ALA A 237 15.02 8.43 -8.17
C ALA A 237 15.08 9.46 -9.32
N ASP A 238 16.04 10.38 -9.25
CA ASP A 238 16.29 11.41 -10.26
C ASP A 238 16.72 10.75 -11.59
N ALA A 239 17.64 9.78 -11.58
CA ALA A 239 18.06 9.05 -12.79
C ALA A 239 16.90 8.30 -13.46
N VAL A 240 16.02 7.66 -12.68
CA VAL A 240 14.81 6.97 -13.20
C VAL A 240 13.78 7.96 -13.80
N GLU A 241 13.88 9.25 -13.48
CA GLU A 241 13.08 10.33 -14.06
C GLU A 241 13.70 10.84 -15.38
N ASP A 242 15.00 11.14 -15.37
CA ASP A 242 15.75 11.66 -16.52
C ASP A 242 15.80 10.68 -17.71
N GLU A 243 15.78 9.36 -17.45
CA GLU A 243 15.69 8.32 -18.49
C GLU A 243 14.42 8.38 -19.36
N GLY A 244 13.38 9.06 -18.86
CA GLY A 244 12.21 9.49 -19.63
C GLY A 244 11.39 8.36 -20.25
N SER A 245 11.83 7.83 -21.39
CA SER A 245 11.17 6.76 -22.16
C SER A 245 12.05 5.54 -22.47
N ALA A 246 13.31 5.52 -22.03
CA ALA A 246 14.13 4.30 -22.04
C ALA A 246 13.59 3.24 -21.06
N ILE A 247 12.90 3.68 -20.01
CA ILE A 247 12.16 2.87 -19.04
C ILE A 247 10.65 3.06 -19.29
N PRO A 248 9.82 2.00 -19.34
CA PRO A 248 8.36 2.10 -19.41
C PRO A 248 7.80 2.97 -18.28
N ASN A 249 7.11 4.05 -18.66
CA ASN A 249 6.73 5.13 -17.74
C ASN A 249 5.21 5.40 -17.69
N VAL A 250 4.40 4.68 -18.48
CA VAL A 250 2.93 4.84 -18.54
C VAL A 250 2.24 3.64 -17.90
N TRP A 251 1.26 3.90 -17.04
CA TRP A 251 0.32 2.90 -16.53
C TRP A 251 -1.04 3.09 -17.21
N GLY A 252 -1.77 1.99 -17.50
CA GLY A 252 -3.10 2.06 -18.09
C GLY A 252 -4.12 1.12 -17.42
N ALA A 253 -5.36 1.60 -17.25
CA ALA A 253 -6.46 0.87 -16.59
C ALA A 253 -6.87 -0.43 -17.30
N SER A 254 -6.53 -0.59 -18.58
CA SER A 254 -6.74 -1.84 -19.30
C SER A 254 -5.67 -2.92 -19.00
N HIS A 255 -4.76 -2.67 -18.04
CA HIS A 255 -3.63 -3.54 -17.67
C HIS A 255 -2.69 -3.89 -18.84
N ASN A 256 -2.64 -3.02 -19.86
CA ASN A 256 -1.88 -3.19 -21.10
C ASN A 256 -0.56 -2.41 -21.12
N LEU A 257 -0.31 -1.56 -20.12
CA LEU A 257 0.90 -0.74 -19.98
C LEU A 257 1.36 -0.79 -18.52
N GLU A 258 2.66 -1.02 -18.31
CA GLU A 258 3.29 -1.03 -16.99
C GLU A 258 4.26 0.14 -16.82
N ASN A 259 4.10 0.84 -15.70
CA ASN A 259 4.90 2.00 -15.32
C ASN A 259 6.03 1.56 -14.39
N VAL A 260 7.13 1.12 -14.98
CA VAL A 260 8.36 0.71 -14.32
C VAL A 260 9.03 1.92 -13.65
N SER A 261 9.18 3.03 -14.37
CA SER A 261 9.81 4.26 -13.84
C SER A 261 9.10 4.77 -12.59
N GLY A 262 7.78 4.96 -12.64
CA GLY A 262 6.97 5.41 -11.50
C GLY A 262 6.95 4.43 -10.31
N ARG A 263 7.16 3.13 -10.54
CA ARG A 263 7.31 2.14 -9.46
C ARG A 263 8.68 2.19 -8.79
N LEU A 264 9.75 2.34 -9.57
CA LEU A 264 11.11 2.51 -9.06
C LEU A 264 11.25 3.84 -8.30
N ARG A 265 10.73 4.96 -8.85
CA ARG A 265 10.64 6.26 -8.16
C ARG A 265 9.79 6.19 -6.88
N ALA A 266 8.66 5.49 -6.89
CA ALA A 266 7.85 5.24 -5.69
C ALA A 266 8.61 4.46 -4.60
N ALA A 267 9.31 3.38 -4.97
CA ALA A 267 10.10 2.57 -4.05
C ALA A 267 11.28 3.35 -3.46
N ALA A 268 11.97 4.17 -4.28
CA ALA A 268 13.01 5.08 -3.81
C ALA A 268 12.48 6.17 -2.87
N ALA A 269 11.31 6.75 -3.16
CA ALA A 269 10.69 7.77 -2.30
C ALA A 269 10.33 7.23 -0.90
N THR A 270 9.80 6.01 -0.80
CA THR A 270 9.50 5.39 0.50
C THR A 270 10.74 4.86 1.23
N LEU A 271 11.80 4.47 0.50
CA LEU A 271 13.12 4.20 1.07
C LEU A 271 13.74 5.46 1.69
N ARG A 272 13.79 6.57 0.94
CA ARG A 272 14.26 7.87 1.43
C ARG A 272 13.55 8.28 2.72
N PHE A 273 12.23 8.16 2.77
CA PHE A 273 11.44 8.46 3.96
C PHE A 273 11.90 7.64 5.18
N SER A 274 12.12 6.33 5.03
CA SER A 274 12.64 5.47 6.11
C SER A 274 14.08 5.82 6.52
N LEU A 275 14.96 6.15 5.56
CA LEU A 275 16.34 6.55 5.84
C LEU A 275 16.42 7.90 6.58
N THR A 276 15.62 8.88 6.18
CA THR A 276 15.49 10.17 6.87
C THR A 276 14.90 9.99 8.27
N LEU A 277 13.93 9.08 8.46
CA LEU A 277 13.48 8.70 9.80
C LEU A 277 14.56 8.00 10.62
N ALA A 278 15.45 7.20 10.03
CA ALA A 278 16.57 6.60 10.75
C ALA A 278 17.59 7.67 11.19
N LEU A 279 17.95 8.59 10.30
CA LEU A 279 18.85 9.72 10.55
C LEU A 279 18.33 10.67 11.64
N ASN A 280 17.01 10.89 11.71
CA ASN A 280 16.38 11.73 12.73
C ASN A 280 16.19 11.04 14.10
N ASN A 281 16.53 9.76 14.23
CA ASN A 281 16.42 8.97 15.46
C ASN A 281 17.76 8.32 15.89
N SER A 282 18.89 8.75 15.31
CA SER A 282 20.25 8.26 15.60
C SER A 282 21.10 9.27 16.37
#